data_AF-A0A183MBC3-F1
#
_entry.id   AF-A0A183MBC3-F1
#
_cell.length_a   1.000
_cell.length_b   1.000
_cell.length_c   1.000
_cell.angle_alpha   90.00
_cell.angle_beta   90.00
_cell.angle_gamma   90.00
#
_symmetry.space_group_name_H-M   'P 1'
#
loop_
_entity.id
_entity.type
_entity.pdbx_description
1 polymer ?
#
loop_
_entity_poly.entity_id
_entity_poly.type
_entity_poly.pdbx_seq_one_letter_code
_entity_poly.pdbx_strand_id
1 'polypeptide(L)'
;MGWTTSQMFNTAFLQDTDKLNKFKIVLSNKFQAFHDLLNGEGTTVENNWEGIKEAITSTCHEVLGHKKHHHKEWITVDTLEKIQERRNKKEAINTSRTRAEKAKAQAEYTEVNKQVKKSIRTDKRKYVEDLATMAEKAARERNMRQLFDITKKLSGNRRKRERPVKSNGGEVITNIEQQQNRWVEHFKELLNRPASLNPPIIEVAPTNLLINVAPPTI
;
A
#
# COMPACT_ATOMS: atom_id res chain seq x y z
N MET A 1 -1.85 32.16 -11.71
CA MET A 1 -2.36 30.82 -12.10
C MET A 1 -2.12 29.85 -10.95
N GLY A 2 -3.03 29.84 -9.97
CA GLY A 2 -2.95 28.97 -8.80
C GLY A 2 -3.25 27.53 -9.20
N TRP A 3 -2.44 26.59 -8.73
CA TRP A 3 -2.71 25.18 -8.92
C TRP A 3 -3.87 24.81 -8.00
N THR A 4 -5.09 24.75 -8.53
CA THR A 4 -6.23 24.20 -7.81
C THR A 4 -5.91 22.73 -7.55
N THR A 5 -5.71 22.36 -6.29
CA THR A 5 -5.58 20.97 -5.86
C THR A 5 -6.82 20.25 -6.38
N SER A 6 -6.65 19.30 -7.32
CA SER A 6 -7.74 18.48 -7.83
C SER A 6 -8.30 17.66 -6.65
N GLN A 7 -9.35 18.19 -6.02
CA GLN A 7 -10.09 17.50 -4.99
C GLN A 7 -10.91 16.41 -5.69
N MET A 8 -10.36 15.20 -5.73
CA MET A 8 -11.10 14.05 -6.28
C MET A 8 -12.24 13.67 -5.34
N PHE A 9 -13.46 13.76 -5.84
CA PHE A 9 -14.65 13.25 -5.16
C PHE A 9 -14.74 11.74 -5.26
N ASN A 10 -15.43 11.11 -4.31
CA ASN A 10 -15.64 9.67 -4.35
C ASN A 10 -16.77 9.29 -5.32
N THR A 11 -16.44 9.20 -6.62
CA THR A 11 -17.40 8.87 -7.68
C THR A 11 -17.96 7.44 -7.59
N ALA A 12 -17.35 6.54 -6.81
CA ALA A 12 -17.90 5.21 -6.57
C ALA A 12 -19.27 5.27 -5.88
N PHE A 13 -19.55 6.34 -5.12
CA PHE A 13 -20.86 6.54 -4.50
C PHE A 13 -21.98 6.85 -5.49
N LEU A 14 -21.67 7.20 -6.74
CA LEU A 14 -22.69 7.35 -7.79
C LEU A 14 -23.13 6.01 -8.37
N GLN A 15 -22.44 4.89 -8.04
CA GLN A 15 -22.90 3.55 -8.41
C GLN A 15 -24.02 3.05 -7.48
N ASP A 16 -24.12 3.62 -6.28
CA ASP A 16 -25.20 3.35 -5.34
C ASP A 16 -26.45 4.15 -5.75
N THR A 17 -27.56 3.45 -5.97
CA THR A 17 -28.80 4.02 -6.49
C THR A 17 -29.39 5.04 -5.53
N ASP A 18 -29.29 4.80 -4.22
CA ASP A 18 -29.84 5.71 -3.21
C ASP A 18 -29.04 7.01 -3.14
N LYS A 19 -27.71 6.90 -3.17
CA LYS A 19 -26.82 8.06 -3.20
C LYS A 19 -26.92 8.86 -4.51
N LEU A 20 -27.07 8.18 -5.65
CA LEU A 20 -27.30 8.84 -6.93
C LEU A 20 -28.61 9.65 -6.92
N ASN A 21 -29.69 9.08 -6.39
CA ASN A 21 -30.97 9.77 -6.27
C ASN A 21 -30.86 10.98 -5.32
N LYS A 22 -30.19 10.81 -4.17
CA LYS A 22 -29.89 11.92 -3.27
C LYS A 22 -29.08 13.03 -3.95
N PHE A 23 -28.06 12.67 -4.73
CA PHE A 23 -27.25 13.62 -5.49
C PHE A 23 -28.10 14.43 -6.46
N LYS A 24 -28.98 13.77 -7.23
CA LYS A 24 -29.89 14.43 -8.18
C LYS A 24 -30.83 15.42 -7.47
N ILE A 25 -31.42 15.02 -6.34
CA ILE A 25 -32.34 15.87 -5.57
C ILE A 25 -31.61 17.11 -5.03
N VAL A 26 -30.47 16.92 -4.35
CA VAL A 26 -29.71 18.04 -3.77
C VAL A 26 -29.22 18.99 -4.86
N LEU A 27 -28.74 18.45 -5.99
CA LEU A 27 -28.29 19.25 -7.12
C LEU A 27 -29.44 20.06 -7.73
N SER A 28 -30.60 19.42 -7.95
CA SER A 28 -31.79 20.08 -8.48
C SER A 28 -32.28 21.21 -7.56
N ASN A 29 -32.31 20.97 -6.26
CA ASN A 29 -32.71 21.97 -5.28
C ASN A 29 -31.77 23.19 -5.28
N LYS A 30 -30.44 22.96 -5.37
CA LYS A 30 -29.46 24.04 -5.42
C LYS A 30 -29.54 24.83 -6.72
N PHE A 31 -29.79 24.16 -7.86
CA PHE A 31 -30.00 24.85 -9.13
C PHE A 31 -31.31 25.64 -9.18
N GLN A 32 -32.37 25.15 -8.56
CA GLN A 32 -33.63 25.89 -8.45
C GLN A 32 -33.41 27.20 -7.67
N ALA A 33 -32.81 27.11 -6.48
CA ALA A 33 -32.48 28.29 -5.67
C ALA A 33 -31.53 29.26 -6.40
N PHE A 34 -30.58 28.73 -7.18
CA PHE A 34 -29.69 29.53 -8.00
C PHE A 34 -30.41 30.24 -9.16
N HIS A 35 -31.36 29.56 -9.83
CA HIS A 35 -32.17 30.15 -10.90
C HIS A 35 -33.08 31.27 -10.37
N ASP A 36 -33.65 31.10 -9.17
CA ASP A 36 -34.46 32.14 -8.52
C ASP A 36 -33.61 33.40 -8.21
N LEU A 37 -32.31 33.23 -7.93
CA LEU A 37 -31.34 34.31 -7.71
C LEU A 37 -30.91 35.02 -9.01
N LEU A 38 -30.81 34.28 -10.12
CA LEU A 38 -30.39 34.80 -11.43
C LEU A 38 -31.42 35.74 -12.08
N ASN A 39 -32.69 35.64 -11.69
CA ASN A 39 -33.74 36.51 -12.20
C ASN A 39 -33.71 37.94 -11.61
N GLY A 40 -32.72 38.26 -10.77
CA GLY A 40 -32.45 39.61 -10.27
C GLY A 40 -31.64 40.46 -11.27
N GLU A 41 -32.01 41.73 -11.42
CA GLU A 41 -31.40 42.67 -12.36
C GLU A 41 -29.92 42.95 -11.98
N GLY A 42 -28.96 42.51 -12.82
CA GLY A 42 -27.53 42.86 -12.67
C GLY A 42 -26.49 41.73 -12.67
N THR A 43 -26.84 40.48 -12.96
CA THR A 43 -25.87 39.36 -12.96
C THR A 43 -25.02 39.29 -14.24
N THR A 44 -23.68 39.32 -14.10
CA THR A 44 -22.74 39.13 -15.20
C THR A 44 -22.53 37.64 -15.53
N VAL A 45 -22.09 37.33 -16.74
CA VAL A 45 -21.84 35.94 -17.20
C VAL A 45 -20.83 35.22 -16.29
N GLU A 46 -19.84 35.95 -15.77
CA GLU A 46 -18.82 35.43 -14.85
C GLU A 46 -19.42 35.00 -13.51
N ASN A 47 -20.34 35.81 -12.95
CA ASN A 47 -21.03 35.48 -11.71
C ASN A 47 -21.93 34.26 -11.89
N ASN A 48 -22.56 34.13 -13.07
CA ASN A 48 -23.38 32.98 -13.40
C ASN A 48 -22.54 31.70 -13.47
N TRP A 49 -21.37 31.77 -14.10
CA TRP A 49 -20.45 30.64 -14.18
C TRP A 49 -19.92 30.22 -12.80
N GLU A 50 -19.61 31.18 -11.93
CA GLU A 50 -19.13 30.88 -10.58
C GLU A 50 -20.22 30.22 -9.73
N GLY A 51 -21.46 30.69 -9.81
CA GLY A 51 -22.59 30.07 -9.11
C GLY A 51 -22.92 28.64 -9.58
N ILE A 52 -22.81 28.36 -10.89
CA ILE A 52 -22.93 26.98 -11.41
C ILE A 52 -21.83 26.09 -10.82
N LYS A 53 -20.59 26.58 -10.81
CA LYS A 53 -19.44 25.84 -10.28
C LYS A 53 -19.60 25.59 -8.78
N GLU A 54 -20.09 26.57 -8.03
CA GLU A 54 -20.35 26.47 -6.59
C GLU A 54 -21.47 25.47 -6.29
N ALA A 55 -22.60 25.53 -7.01
CA ALA A 55 -23.70 24.60 -6.86
C ALA A 55 -23.25 23.14 -7.07
N ILE A 56 -22.49 22.88 -8.13
CA ILE A 56 -21.98 21.54 -8.44
C ILE A 56 -20.96 21.09 -7.38
N THR A 57 -19.98 21.93 -7.06
CA THR A 57 -18.91 21.58 -6.09
C THR A 57 -19.46 21.35 -4.68
N SER A 58 -20.38 22.20 -4.22
CA SER A 58 -21.08 22.06 -2.94
C SER A 58 -21.90 20.78 -2.86
N THR A 59 -22.63 20.41 -3.93
CA THR A 59 -23.36 19.12 -3.99
C THR A 59 -22.40 17.93 -3.93
N CYS A 60 -21.28 18.00 -4.65
CA CYS A 60 -20.25 16.97 -4.59
C CYS A 60 -19.65 16.83 -3.18
N HIS A 61 -19.38 17.93 -2.46
CA HIS A 61 -18.92 17.88 -1.07
C HIS A 61 -19.94 17.24 -0.13
N GLU A 62 -21.21 17.60 -0.28
CA GLU A 62 -22.30 17.16 0.61
C GLU A 62 -22.64 15.67 0.44
N VAL A 63 -22.72 15.20 -0.80
CA VAL A 63 -23.23 13.85 -1.10
C VAL A 63 -22.12 12.83 -1.36
N LEU A 64 -21.09 13.22 -2.11
CA LEU A 64 -20.00 12.32 -2.50
C LEU A 64 -18.85 12.36 -1.48
N GLY A 65 -18.56 13.55 -0.96
CA GLY A 65 -17.39 13.80 -0.13
C GLY A 65 -16.08 13.53 -0.87
N HIS A 66 -14.97 13.81 -0.19
CA HIS A 66 -13.64 13.57 -0.78
C HIS A 66 -13.32 12.08 -0.84
N LYS A 67 -12.63 11.68 -1.91
CA LYS A 67 -12.04 10.36 -2.02
C LYS A 67 -11.05 10.16 -0.89
N LYS A 68 -11.37 9.28 0.06
CA LYS A 68 -10.48 8.92 1.15
C LYS A 68 -9.33 8.09 0.59
N HIS A 69 -8.11 8.54 0.80
CA HIS A 69 -6.95 7.70 0.59
C HIS A 69 -6.74 6.87 1.85
N HIS A 70 -6.67 5.55 1.69
CA HIS A 70 -6.21 4.69 2.78
C HIS A 70 -4.74 5.01 3.04
N HIS A 71 -4.51 5.71 4.14
CA HIS A 71 -3.17 5.89 4.68
C HIS A 71 -2.68 4.54 5.21
N LYS A 72 -1.36 4.35 5.19
CA LYS A 72 -0.78 3.12 5.73
C LYS A 72 -1.12 3.03 7.22
N GLU A 73 -1.40 1.82 7.71
CA GLU A 73 -1.83 1.54 9.09
C GLU A 73 -0.91 2.17 10.16
N TRP A 74 0.36 2.38 9.83
CA TRP A 74 1.35 2.93 10.74
C TRP A 74 1.36 4.45 10.86
N ILE A 75 0.64 5.19 10.01
CA ILE A 75 0.62 6.65 10.07
C ILE A 75 -0.34 7.09 11.17
N THR A 76 0.16 7.85 12.14
CA THR A 76 -0.63 8.34 13.27
C THR A 76 -1.47 9.56 12.90
N VAL A 77 -2.51 9.83 13.69
CA VAL A 77 -3.39 11.00 13.53
C VAL A 77 -2.60 12.31 13.68
N ASP A 78 -1.69 12.40 14.65
CA ASP A 78 -0.79 13.56 14.85
C ASP A 78 0.08 13.83 13.60
N THR A 79 0.60 12.78 12.95
CA THR A 79 1.33 12.95 11.68
C THR A 79 0.43 13.45 10.55
N LEU A 80 -0.84 13.02 10.49
CA LEU A 80 -1.79 13.50 9.49
C LEU A 80 -2.12 14.98 9.70
N GLU A 81 -2.29 15.42 10.95
CA GLU A 81 -2.51 16.84 11.29
C GLU A 81 -1.33 17.70 10.84
N LYS A 82 -0.09 17.27 11.11
CA LYS A 82 1.13 17.95 10.63
C LYS A 82 1.24 17.99 9.10
N ILE A 83 0.79 16.94 8.41
CA ILE A 83 0.72 16.94 6.94
C ILE A 83 -0.26 17.99 6.44
N GLN A 84 -1.39 18.16 7.13
CA GLN A 84 -2.38 19.17 6.80
C GLN A 84 -1.86 20.58 7.07
N GLU A 85 -1.21 20.82 8.22
CA GLU A 85 -0.56 22.09 8.53
C GLU A 85 0.46 22.48 7.45
N ARG A 86 1.29 21.52 7.02
CA ARG A 86 2.25 21.73 5.92
C ARG A 86 1.55 22.14 4.62
N ARG A 87 0.36 21.60 4.32
CA ARG A 87 -0.43 21.99 3.13
C ARG A 87 -0.91 23.43 3.25
N ASN A 88 -1.44 23.82 4.41
CA ASN A 88 -1.88 25.18 4.67
C ASN A 88 -0.72 26.18 4.52
N LYS A 89 0.48 25.84 5.03
CA LYS A 89 1.70 26.66 4.81
C LYS A 89 2.11 26.72 3.34
N LYS A 90 1.86 25.67 2.56
CA LYS A 90 2.11 25.68 1.12
C LYS A 90 1.16 26.62 0.37
N GLU A 91 -0.09 26.71 0.81
CA GLU A 91 -1.06 27.65 0.26
C GLU A 91 -0.63 29.11 0.51
N ALA A 92 -0.15 29.43 1.71
CA ALA A 92 0.40 30.76 2.02
C ALA A 92 1.53 31.18 1.07
N ILE A 93 2.40 30.24 0.66
CA ILE A 93 3.45 30.49 -0.34
C ILE A 93 2.86 30.79 -1.72
N ASN A 94 1.78 30.09 -2.08
CA ASN A 94 1.16 30.23 -3.40
C ASN A 94 0.34 31.53 -3.51
N THR A 95 -0.23 32.03 -2.41
CA THR A 95 -1.00 33.28 -2.34
C THR A 95 -0.15 34.52 -2.10
N SER A 96 1.11 34.36 -1.69
CA SER A 96 2.04 35.47 -1.42
C SER A 96 2.21 36.37 -2.64
N ARG A 97 2.05 37.70 -2.45
CA ARG A 97 2.16 38.69 -3.54
C ARG A 97 3.56 39.28 -3.65
N THR A 98 4.24 39.49 -2.54
CA THR A 98 5.59 40.08 -2.53
C THR A 98 6.69 39.04 -2.30
N ARG A 99 7.92 39.35 -2.72
CA ARG A 99 9.08 38.46 -2.56
C ARG A 99 9.43 38.23 -1.09
N ALA A 100 9.25 39.25 -0.24
CA ALA A 100 9.53 39.17 1.20
C ALA A 100 8.53 38.26 1.92
N GLU A 101 7.23 38.40 1.65
CA GLU A 101 6.18 37.52 2.17
C GLU A 101 6.42 36.06 1.76
N LYS A 102 6.75 35.85 0.48
CA LYS A 102 7.06 34.52 -0.04
C LYS A 102 8.26 33.90 0.65
N ALA A 103 9.31 34.67 0.94
CA ALA A 103 10.48 34.20 1.67
C ALA A 103 10.13 33.78 3.11
N LYS A 104 9.31 34.57 3.81
CA LYS A 104 8.83 34.24 5.16
C LYS A 104 7.97 32.97 5.17
N ALA A 105 6.97 32.89 4.30
CA ALA A 105 6.12 31.71 4.16
C ALA A 105 6.92 30.44 3.78
N GLN A 106 7.96 30.61 2.95
CA GLN A 106 8.86 29.51 2.58
C GLN A 106 9.70 29.02 3.76
N ALA A 107 10.16 29.92 4.64
CA ALA A 107 10.88 29.54 5.86
C ALA A 107 9.98 28.72 6.80
N GLU A 108 8.74 29.18 7.04
CA GLU A 108 7.76 28.47 7.86
C GLU A 108 7.42 27.08 7.29
N TYR A 109 7.14 26.98 5.99
CA TYR A 109 6.91 25.70 5.32
C TYR A 109 8.09 24.74 5.46
N THR A 110 9.32 25.26 5.38
CA THR A 110 10.52 24.44 5.46
C THR A 110 10.63 23.78 6.82
N GLU A 111 10.31 24.50 7.89
CA GLU A 111 10.34 23.96 9.25
C GLU A 111 9.25 22.91 9.48
N VAL A 112 8.00 23.21 9.12
CA VAL A 112 6.90 22.23 9.23
C VAL A 112 7.18 20.99 8.36
N ASN A 113 7.76 21.15 7.17
CA ASN A 113 8.13 20.02 6.32
C ASN A 113 9.22 19.13 6.94
N LYS A 114 10.18 19.70 7.68
CA LYS A 114 11.15 18.89 8.45
C LYS A 114 10.44 18.09 9.55
N GLN A 115 9.51 18.73 10.28
CA GLN A 115 8.75 18.08 11.34
C GLN A 115 7.91 16.92 10.80
N VAL A 116 7.18 17.12 9.69
CA VAL A 116 6.45 16.06 8.99
C VAL A 116 7.37 14.89 8.59
N LYS A 117 8.56 15.19 8.05
CA LYS A 117 9.52 14.12 7.71
C LYS A 117 10.00 13.36 8.96
N LYS A 118 10.17 14.05 10.09
CA LYS A 118 10.58 13.45 11.35
C LYS A 118 9.46 12.58 11.96
N SER A 119 8.22 13.05 11.96
CA SER A 119 7.08 12.30 12.49
C SER A 119 6.82 11.04 11.66
N ILE A 120 6.80 11.13 10.33
CA ILE A 120 6.64 9.97 9.44
C ILE A 120 7.71 8.90 9.71
N ARG A 121 8.97 9.29 9.92
CA ARG A 121 10.05 8.34 10.24
C ARG A 121 9.85 7.70 11.62
N THR A 122 9.38 8.48 12.58
CA THR A 122 9.14 8.03 13.96
C THR A 122 8.00 7.04 14.01
N ASP A 123 6.88 7.36 13.38
CA ASP A 123 5.71 6.49 13.22
C ASP A 123 6.08 5.15 12.59
N LYS A 124 6.82 5.20 11.47
CA LYS A 124 7.28 3.99 10.79
C LYS A 124 8.18 3.14 11.68
N ARG A 125 9.10 3.77 12.42
CA ARG A 125 10.00 3.06 13.34
C ARG A 125 9.21 2.38 14.45
N LYS A 126 8.29 3.12 15.09
CA LYS A 126 7.43 2.60 16.15
C LYS A 126 6.63 1.39 15.67
N TYR A 127 5.98 1.50 14.52
CA TYR A 127 5.23 0.38 13.94
C TYR A 127 6.09 -0.86 13.67
N VAL A 128 7.31 -0.69 13.15
CA VAL A 128 8.22 -1.82 12.93
C VAL A 128 8.66 -2.45 14.26
N GLU A 129 8.92 -1.63 15.28
CA GLU A 129 9.26 -2.09 16.63
C GLU A 129 8.10 -2.87 17.27
N ASP A 130 6.88 -2.35 17.17
CA ASP A 130 5.66 -2.99 17.68
C ASP A 130 5.44 -4.35 16.98
N LEU A 131 5.66 -4.43 15.67
CA LEU A 131 5.62 -5.72 14.95
C LEU A 131 6.73 -6.67 15.42
N ALA A 132 7.95 -6.19 15.62
CA ALA A 132 9.07 -7.02 16.07
C ALA A 132 8.80 -7.61 17.47
N THR A 133 8.32 -6.79 18.40
CA THR A 133 7.94 -7.23 19.76
C THR A 133 6.78 -8.23 19.73
N MET A 134 5.78 -8.05 18.86
CA MET A 134 4.71 -9.03 18.65
C MET A 134 5.25 -10.35 18.09
N ALA A 135 6.18 -10.31 17.14
CA ALA A 135 6.82 -11.51 16.60
C ALA A 135 7.60 -12.27 17.69
N GLU A 136 8.37 -11.55 18.51
CA GLU A 136 9.11 -12.15 19.63
C GLU A 136 8.17 -12.83 20.63
N LYS A 137 7.07 -12.16 21.00
CA LYS A 137 6.05 -12.73 21.89
C LYS A 137 5.43 -14.00 21.29
N ALA A 138 5.05 -13.97 20.01
CA ALA A 138 4.49 -15.13 19.32
C ALA A 138 5.47 -16.31 19.29
N ALA A 139 6.77 -16.05 19.14
CA ALA A 139 7.81 -17.08 19.20
C ALA A 139 7.91 -17.70 20.61
N ARG A 140 7.89 -16.88 21.67
CA ARG A 140 7.91 -17.34 23.07
C ARG A 140 6.68 -18.21 23.39
N GLU A 141 5.52 -17.85 22.87
CA GLU A 141 4.26 -18.59 23.03
C GLU A 141 4.13 -19.80 22.09
N ARG A 142 5.15 -20.07 21.24
CA ARG A 142 5.15 -21.09 20.19
C ARG A 142 4.00 -20.95 19.17
N ASN A 143 3.46 -19.75 19.00
CA ASN A 143 2.45 -19.44 17.99
C ASN A 143 3.09 -19.19 16.61
N MET A 144 3.46 -20.27 15.94
CA MET A 144 4.20 -20.23 14.67
C MET A 144 3.44 -19.54 13.54
N ARG A 145 2.09 -19.62 13.53
CA ARG A 145 1.27 -18.99 12.50
C ARG A 145 1.39 -17.46 12.57
N GLN A 146 1.19 -16.89 13.75
CA GLN A 146 1.32 -15.44 13.95
C GLN A 146 2.74 -14.94 13.70
N LEU A 147 3.75 -15.68 14.17
CA LEU A 147 5.15 -15.36 13.90
C LEU A 147 5.44 -15.26 12.39
N PHE A 148 4.94 -16.22 11.60
CA PHE A 148 5.11 -16.21 10.15
C PHE A 148 4.40 -15.03 9.49
N ASP A 149 3.14 -14.77 9.87
CA ASP A 149 2.35 -13.67 9.30
C ASP A 149 2.99 -12.30 9.58
N ILE A 150 3.49 -12.07 10.81
CA ILE A 150 4.18 -10.82 11.19
C ILE A 150 5.51 -10.70 10.44
N THR A 151 6.29 -11.79 10.39
CA THR A 151 7.56 -11.82 9.64
C THR A 151 7.34 -11.52 8.15
N LYS A 152 6.26 -12.07 7.57
CA LYS A 152 5.85 -11.79 6.19
C LYS A 152 5.50 -10.31 6.00
N LYS A 153 4.73 -9.70 6.93
CA LYS A 153 4.43 -8.27 6.92
C LYS A 153 5.70 -7.40 6.99
N LEU A 154 6.66 -7.74 7.85
CA LEU A 154 7.93 -7.02 8.00
C LEU A 154 8.85 -7.14 6.78
N SER A 155 8.96 -8.35 6.21
CA SER A 155 9.85 -8.62 5.07
C SER A 155 9.41 -7.96 3.76
N GLY A 156 8.14 -7.54 3.69
CA GLY A 156 7.51 -7.00 2.49
C GLY A 156 7.42 -8.00 1.35
N ASN A 157 6.78 -7.61 0.25
CA ASN A 157 6.80 -8.40 -0.98
C ASN A 157 8.18 -8.29 -1.63
N ARG A 158 9.13 -9.12 -1.20
CA ARG A 158 10.35 -9.39 -1.98
C ARG A 158 9.89 -10.05 -3.29
N ARG A 159 10.04 -9.36 -4.42
CA ARG A 159 9.90 -10.01 -5.72
C ARG A 159 10.94 -11.12 -5.76
N LYS A 160 10.50 -12.38 -5.72
CA LYS A 160 11.37 -13.50 -6.06
C LYS A 160 11.78 -13.24 -7.52
N ARG A 161 13.05 -12.94 -7.76
CA ARG A 161 13.59 -13.11 -9.10
C ARG A 161 13.51 -14.60 -9.38
N GLU A 162 12.91 -14.99 -10.49
CA GLU A 162 13.01 -16.37 -10.96
C GLU A 162 14.50 -16.71 -11.04
N ARG A 163 14.93 -17.69 -10.24
CA ARG A 163 16.30 -18.18 -10.35
C ARG A 163 16.32 -19.00 -11.64
N PRO A 164 17.13 -18.62 -12.63
CA PRO A 164 17.16 -19.36 -13.87
C PRO A 164 17.67 -20.77 -13.59
N VAL A 165 16.87 -21.79 -13.95
CA VAL A 165 17.25 -23.19 -13.82
C VAL A 165 18.12 -23.54 -15.02
N LYS A 166 19.24 -24.23 -14.82
CA LYS A 166 20.08 -24.68 -15.93
C LYS A 166 19.64 -26.05 -16.44
N SER A 167 19.68 -26.24 -17.76
CA SER A 167 19.55 -27.54 -18.39
C SER A 167 20.74 -28.44 -18.02
N ASN A 168 20.64 -29.73 -18.31
CA ASN A 168 21.75 -30.67 -18.09
C ASN A 168 23.01 -30.27 -18.89
N GLY A 169 22.83 -29.61 -20.05
CA GLY A 169 23.90 -29.05 -20.87
C GLY A 169 24.43 -27.67 -20.42
N GLY A 170 23.94 -27.13 -19.30
CA GLY A 170 24.42 -25.87 -18.73
C GLY A 170 23.74 -24.59 -19.28
N GLU A 171 22.81 -24.72 -20.22
CA GLU A 171 22.04 -23.60 -20.78
C GLU A 171 20.97 -23.09 -19.79
N VAL A 172 20.67 -21.80 -19.83
CA VAL A 172 19.72 -21.18 -18.91
C VAL A 172 18.28 -21.32 -19.42
N ILE A 173 17.42 -21.96 -18.64
CA ILE A 173 16.00 -22.17 -18.96
C ILE A 173 15.17 -21.03 -18.35
N THR A 174 14.51 -20.26 -19.22
CA THR A 174 13.68 -19.10 -18.84
C THR A 174 12.18 -19.39 -18.88
N ASN A 175 11.72 -20.47 -19.53
CA ASN A 175 10.31 -20.84 -19.64
C ASN A 175 9.88 -21.77 -18.48
N ILE A 176 8.73 -21.47 -17.85
CA ILE A 176 8.15 -22.23 -16.72
C ILE A 176 7.90 -23.70 -17.07
N GLU A 177 7.39 -24.00 -18.27
CA GLU A 177 7.09 -25.38 -18.69
C GLU A 177 8.39 -26.20 -18.86
N GLN A 178 9.41 -25.57 -19.45
CA GLN A 178 10.73 -26.19 -19.60
C GLN A 178 11.42 -26.40 -18.24
N GLN A 179 11.22 -25.50 -17.27
CA GLN A 179 11.71 -25.70 -15.90
C GLN A 179 11.04 -26.91 -15.23
N GLN A 180 9.72 -27.08 -15.40
CA GLN A 180 9.00 -28.25 -14.88
C GLN A 180 9.52 -29.54 -15.52
N ASN A 181 9.70 -29.56 -16.84
CA ASN A 181 10.28 -30.72 -17.53
C ASN A 181 11.70 -31.04 -17.06
N ARG A 182 12.53 -30.03 -16.83
CA ARG A 182 13.88 -30.22 -16.26
C ARG A 182 13.86 -30.82 -14.86
N TRP A 183 12.89 -30.43 -14.02
CA TRP A 183 12.69 -31.06 -12.70
C TRP A 183 12.26 -32.52 -12.83
N VAL A 184 11.33 -32.82 -13.73
CA VAL A 184 10.90 -34.20 -14.00
C VAL A 184 12.08 -35.06 -14.46
N GLU A 185 12.92 -34.57 -15.36
CA GLU A 185 14.15 -35.25 -15.79
C GLU A 185 15.11 -35.51 -14.62
N HIS A 186 15.41 -34.49 -13.82
CA HIS A 186 16.33 -34.61 -12.69
C HIS A 186 15.87 -35.66 -11.68
N PHE A 187 14.58 -35.65 -11.32
CA PHE A 187 14.03 -36.63 -10.39
C PHE A 187 13.93 -38.02 -10.99
N LYS A 188 13.68 -38.14 -12.31
CA LYS A 188 13.70 -39.45 -12.99
C LYS A 188 15.09 -40.07 -12.96
N GLU A 189 16.14 -39.30 -13.25
CA GLU A 189 17.54 -39.77 -13.18
C GLU A 189 17.94 -40.18 -11.76
N LEU A 190 17.54 -39.38 -10.77
CA LEU A 190 17.95 -39.61 -9.38
C LEU A 190 17.21 -40.78 -8.71
N LEU A 191 15.91 -40.92 -8.96
CA LEU A 191 15.08 -41.92 -8.28
C LEU A 191 14.97 -43.26 -9.03
N ASN A 192 15.20 -43.29 -10.35
CA ASN A 192 15.08 -44.51 -11.15
C ASN A 192 16.44 -45.02 -11.64
N ARG A 193 17.50 -44.81 -10.87
CA ARG A 193 18.82 -45.34 -11.22
C ARG A 193 18.75 -46.88 -11.21
N PRO A 194 19.18 -47.57 -12.29
CA PRO A 194 19.24 -49.03 -12.29
C PRO A 194 20.21 -49.49 -11.19
N ALA A 195 19.90 -50.65 -10.59
CA ALA A 195 20.77 -51.28 -9.60
C ALA A 195 22.20 -51.38 -10.16
N SER A 196 23.21 -50.98 -9.38
CA SER A 196 24.59 -51.04 -9.84
C SER A 196 24.96 -52.49 -10.17
N LEU A 197 25.52 -52.71 -11.37
CA LEU A 197 25.98 -54.03 -11.82
C LEU A 197 27.09 -54.61 -10.92
N ASN A 198 27.82 -53.73 -10.23
CA ASN A 198 28.72 -54.14 -9.17
C ASN A 198 27.96 -54.06 -7.84
N PRO A 199 27.77 -55.18 -7.12
CA PRO A 199 27.31 -55.11 -5.75
C PRO A 199 28.33 -54.29 -4.94
N PRO A 200 27.89 -53.41 -4.03
CA PRO A 200 28.80 -52.75 -3.12
C PRO A 200 29.59 -53.81 -2.37
N ILE A 201 30.93 -53.71 -2.37
CA ILE A 201 31.76 -54.49 -1.46
C ILE A 201 31.52 -53.89 -0.08
N ILE A 202 30.50 -54.41 0.62
CA ILE A 202 30.22 -54.04 2.00
C ILE A 202 31.27 -54.77 2.84
N GLU A 203 32.34 -54.07 3.22
CA GLU A 203 33.20 -54.58 4.27
C GLU A 203 32.35 -54.73 5.54
N VAL A 204 32.33 -55.95 6.09
CA VAL A 204 31.59 -56.26 7.32
C VAL A 204 32.12 -55.32 8.40
N ALA A 205 31.22 -54.51 8.96
CA ALA A 205 31.59 -53.63 10.05
C ALA A 205 32.19 -54.48 11.19
N PRO A 206 33.40 -54.17 11.67
CA PRO A 206 34.08 -54.99 12.67
C PRO A 206 33.35 -55.02 14.02
N THR A 207 32.34 -54.18 14.22
CA THR A 207 31.55 -54.13 15.46
C THR A 207 30.13 -53.69 15.15
N ASN A 208 29.15 -54.50 15.55
CA ASN A 208 27.74 -54.11 15.54
C ASN A 208 27.50 -53.08 16.64
N LEU A 209 27.15 -51.86 16.25
CA LEU A 209 26.72 -50.84 17.21
C LEU A 209 25.35 -51.24 17.78
N LEU A 210 25.23 -51.30 19.10
CA LEU A 210 23.96 -51.50 19.81
C LEU A 210 23.09 -50.24 19.67
N ILE A 211 22.49 -50.08 18.49
CA ILE A 211 21.50 -49.05 18.22
C ILE A 211 20.15 -49.62 18.64
N ASN A 212 19.48 -48.93 19.56
CA ASN A 212 18.15 -49.31 19.99
C ASN A 212 17.15 -49.11 18.84
N VAL A 213 16.71 -50.22 18.24
CA VAL A 213 15.72 -50.25 17.15
C VAL A 213 14.30 -50.42 17.68
N ALA A 214 14.10 -50.37 19.01
CA ALA A 214 12.78 -50.49 19.60
C ALA A 214 11.88 -49.32 19.15
N PRO A 215 10.58 -49.57 18.92
CA PRO A 215 9.62 -48.52 18.64
C PRO A 215 9.68 -47.44 19.74
N PRO A 216 9.67 -46.14 19.37
CA PRO A 216 9.63 -45.09 20.37
C PRO A 216 8.36 -45.26 21.20
N THR A 217 8.53 -45.44 22.50
CA THR A 217 7.41 -45.51 23.44
C THR A 217 6.85 -44.10 23.61
N ILE A 218 5.53 -43.97 23.48
CA ILE A 218 4.77 -42.71 23.57
C ILE A 218 4.91 -42.09 24.97
#